data_AF-A0A7D5Z5L0-F1
#
_entry.id   AF-A0A7D5Z5L0-F1
#
_cell.length_a   1.000
_cell.length_b   1.000
_cell.length_c   1.000
_cell.angle_alpha   90.00
_cell.angle_beta   90.00
_cell.angle_gamma   90.00
#
_symmetry.space_group_name_H-M   'P 1'
#
loop_
_entity.id
_entity.type
_entity.pdbx_description
1 polymer ?
#
loop_
_entity_poly.entity_id
_entity_poly.type
_entity_poly.pdbx_seq_one_letter_code
_entity_poly.pdbx_strand_id
1 'polypeptide(L)'
;MNAPSKNSLILQKARETLRQSEALVDYLETHGIDEPNFTAFSPAYLADKKYDDICTDLSQIAKDLILLAQGPMRWLRIFFCSHHDLGAWQAALRVGYITIVPLNRPIMIQDIASASRMDVDRTRRIMKLLASQRCFQAVREDVYEHTAMSAVIAQERNITSALTIQADEMFEASSLTAASIAKKPFASHATHSAFNLRFGASPYQWFMANPERGERFASAMAAFVQSQQIVS
;
A
#
# COMPACT_ATOMS: atom_id res chain seq x y z
N MET A 1 -36.83 -1.75 35.89
CA MET A 1 -36.04 -0.99 34.88
C MET A 1 -35.41 -1.99 33.94
N ASN A 2 -36.11 -2.35 32.86
CA ASN A 2 -35.55 -3.24 31.82
C ASN A 2 -35.02 -2.37 30.69
N ALA A 3 -33.70 -2.25 30.61
CA ALA A 3 -33.04 -1.57 29.49
C ALA A 3 -33.24 -2.40 28.20
N PRO A 4 -33.55 -1.77 27.06
CA PRO A 4 -33.78 -2.51 25.82
C PRO A 4 -32.49 -3.15 25.34
N SER A 5 -32.58 -4.44 24.96
CA SER A 5 -31.60 -5.14 24.12
C SER A 5 -31.45 -4.38 22.80
N LYS A 6 -30.56 -3.38 22.77
CA LYS A 6 -30.25 -2.61 21.55
C LYS A 6 -29.53 -3.52 20.57
N ASN A 7 -30.05 -3.61 19.35
CA ASN A 7 -29.33 -4.16 18.19
C ASN A 7 -27.93 -3.53 18.11
N SER A 8 -26.90 -4.27 18.52
CA SER A 8 -25.51 -3.79 18.51
C SER A 8 -24.95 -3.92 17.10
N LEU A 9 -24.72 -2.79 16.44
CA LEU A 9 -24.11 -2.74 15.11
C LEU A 9 -22.70 -3.33 15.10
N ILE A 10 -21.94 -3.17 16.20
CA ILE A 10 -20.61 -3.77 16.36
C ILE A 10 -20.73 -5.30 16.32
N LEU A 11 -21.62 -5.88 17.11
CA LEU A 11 -21.83 -7.33 17.13
C LEU A 11 -22.39 -7.84 15.79
N GLN A 12 -23.23 -7.05 15.11
CA GLN A 12 -23.71 -7.37 13.77
C GLN A 12 -22.56 -7.44 12.75
N LYS A 13 -21.70 -6.42 12.71
CA LYS A 13 -20.55 -6.39 11.79
C LYS A 13 -19.53 -7.47 12.10
N ALA A 14 -19.27 -7.77 13.38
CA ALA A 14 -18.39 -8.87 13.78
C ALA A 14 -18.89 -10.24 13.30
N ARG A 15 -20.19 -10.52 13.44
CA ARG A 15 -20.79 -11.77 12.90
C ARG A 15 -20.70 -11.85 11.38
N GLU A 16 -20.92 -10.72 10.71
CA GLU A 16 -20.81 -10.65 9.26
C GLU A 16 -19.36 -10.85 8.78
N THR A 17 -18.37 -10.29 9.49
CA THR A 17 -16.94 -10.56 9.23
C THR A 17 -16.63 -12.04 9.38
N LEU A 18 -17.11 -12.69 10.45
CA LEU A 18 -16.89 -14.13 10.65
C LEU A 18 -17.47 -14.93 9.49
N ARG A 19 -18.73 -14.68 9.13
CA ARG A 19 -19.43 -15.37 8.04
C ARG A 19 -18.69 -15.25 6.70
N GLN A 20 -18.18 -14.06 6.38
CA GLN A 20 -17.40 -13.85 5.15
C GLN A 20 -15.99 -14.45 5.23
N SER A 21 -15.42 -14.56 6.43
CA SER A 21 -14.14 -15.25 6.63
C SER A 21 -14.29 -16.76 6.42
N GLU A 22 -15.37 -17.36 6.95
CA GLU A 22 -15.73 -18.76 6.70
C GLU A 22 -15.93 -19.01 5.20
N ALA A 23 -16.67 -18.14 4.51
CA ALA A 23 -16.87 -18.26 3.06
C ALA A 23 -15.56 -18.19 2.25
N LEU A 24 -14.59 -17.38 2.69
CA LEU A 24 -13.27 -17.31 2.06
C LEU A 24 -12.47 -18.60 2.29
N VAL A 25 -12.45 -19.12 3.51
CA VAL A 25 -11.77 -20.38 3.85
C VAL A 25 -12.39 -21.54 3.06
N ASP A 26 -13.72 -21.67 3.06
CA ASP A 26 -14.44 -22.69 2.28
C ASP A 26 -14.10 -22.59 0.79
N TYR A 27 -14.01 -21.38 0.24
CA TYR A 27 -13.63 -21.18 -1.16
C TYR A 27 -12.20 -21.69 -1.42
N LEU A 28 -11.23 -21.34 -0.57
CA LEU A 28 -9.84 -21.78 -0.71
C LEU A 28 -9.71 -23.30 -0.61
N GLU A 29 -10.36 -23.92 0.38
CA GLU A 29 -10.35 -25.37 0.56
C GLU A 29 -10.97 -26.11 -0.63
N THR A 30 -12.13 -25.66 -1.11
CA THR A 30 -12.82 -26.30 -2.25
C THR A 30 -12.06 -26.21 -3.57
N HIS A 31 -11.16 -25.24 -3.72
CA HIS A 31 -10.31 -25.08 -4.90
C HIS A 31 -8.89 -25.63 -4.70
N GLY A 32 -8.59 -26.19 -3.52
CA GLY A 32 -7.28 -26.78 -3.21
C GLY A 32 -6.16 -25.74 -3.10
N ILE A 33 -6.46 -24.57 -2.54
CA ILE A 33 -5.56 -23.42 -2.49
C ILE A 33 -5.18 -23.16 -1.04
N ASP A 34 -3.88 -23.00 -0.78
CA ASP A 34 -3.38 -22.71 0.56
C ASP A 34 -3.89 -21.34 1.05
N GLU A 35 -4.04 -21.19 2.37
CA GLU A 35 -4.44 -19.92 2.94
C GLU A 35 -3.36 -18.83 2.79
N PRO A 36 -3.73 -17.60 2.36
CA PRO A 36 -2.83 -16.47 2.39
C PRO A 36 -2.29 -16.20 3.79
N ASN A 37 -1.00 -15.86 3.89
CA ASN A 37 -0.35 -15.59 5.15
C ASN A 37 0.61 -14.40 5.02
N PHE A 38 1.27 -14.01 6.12
CA PHE A 38 2.15 -12.84 6.10
C PHE A 38 3.59 -13.16 5.68
N THR A 39 3.93 -14.41 5.39
CA THR A 39 5.31 -14.79 5.03
C THR A 39 5.63 -14.45 3.58
N ALA A 40 6.92 -14.35 3.25
CA ALA A 40 7.39 -14.13 1.88
C ALA A 40 6.96 -15.23 0.87
N PHE A 41 6.45 -16.36 1.37
CA PHE A 41 6.01 -17.51 0.59
C PHE A 41 4.49 -17.70 0.64
N SER A 42 3.73 -16.67 1.02
CA SER A 42 2.27 -16.69 0.92
C SER A 42 1.84 -17.06 -0.50
N PRO A 43 0.78 -17.87 -0.67
CA PRO A 43 0.22 -18.16 -1.99
C PRO A 43 -0.16 -16.88 -2.72
N ALA A 44 -0.03 -16.92 -4.05
CA ALA A 44 -0.35 -15.79 -4.91
C ALA A 44 -1.86 -15.50 -4.91
N TYR A 45 -2.19 -14.24 -5.14
CA TYR A 45 -3.58 -13.81 -5.32
C TYR A 45 -4.19 -14.46 -6.57
N LEU A 46 -5.42 -14.93 -6.47
CA LEU A 46 -6.12 -15.58 -7.57
C LEU A 46 -6.85 -14.54 -8.41
N ALA A 47 -6.60 -14.55 -9.71
CA ALA A 47 -7.33 -13.73 -10.68
C ALA A 47 -8.70 -14.35 -11.02
N ASP A 48 -9.56 -14.49 -10.01
CA ASP A 48 -10.91 -15.03 -10.16
C ASP A 48 -11.94 -14.04 -9.59
N LYS A 49 -12.96 -13.72 -10.39
CA LYS A 49 -13.98 -12.75 -10.00
C LYS A 49 -14.70 -13.14 -8.71
N LYS A 50 -15.00 -14.43 -8.50
CA LYS A 50 -15.71 -14.87 -7.29
C LYS A 50 -14.82 -14.73 -6.06
N TYR A 51 -13.54 -15.04 -6.18
CA TYR A 51 -12.55 -14.78 -5.14
C TYR A 51 -12.42 -13.28 -4.81
N ASP A 52 -12.37 -12.42 -5.85
CA ASP A 52 -12.32 -10.96 -5.72
C ASP A 52 -13.53 -10.40 -4.98
N ASP A 53 -14.73 -10.86 -5.34
CA ASP A 53 -15.98 -10.44 -4.71
C ASP A 53 -15.97 -10.77 -3.20
N ILE A 54 -15.57 -12.00 -2.83
CA ILE A 54 -15.47 -12.43 -1.42
C ILE A 54 -14.45 -11.58 -0.66
N CYS A 55 -13.26 -11.38 -1.22
CA CYS A 55 -12.19 -10.58 -0.60
C CYS A 55 -12.61 -9.12 -0.42
N THR A 56 -13.31 -8.55 -1.41
CA THR A 56 -13.82 -7.18 -1.38
C THR A 56 -14.87 -7.01 -0.29
N ASP A 57 -15.85 -7.91 -0.22
CA ASP A 57 -16.92 -7.87 0.78
C ASP A 57 -16.34 -8.00 2.19
N LEU A 58 -15.50 -9.01 2.43
CA LEU A 58 -14.83 -9.21 3.71
C LEU A 58 -14.04 -7.97 4.13
N SER A 59 -13.26 -7.40 3.21
CA SER A 59 -12.47 -6.19 3.46
C SER A 59 -13.34 -4.98 3.81
N GLN A 60 -14.48 -4.79 3.13
CA GLN A 60 -15.38 -3.68 3.39
C GLN A 60 -16.05 -3.81 4.77
N ILE A 61 -16.51 -5.01 5.12
CA ILE A 61 -17.14 -5.26 6.43
C ILE A 61 -16.11 -5.13 7.57
N ALA A 62 -14.89 -5.62 7.38
CA ALA A 62 -13.81 -5.46 8.35
C ALA A 62 -13.44 -3.98 8.56
N LYS A 63 -13.41 -3.17 7.49
CA LYS A 63 -13.20 -1.71 7.60
C LYS A 63 -14.29 -1.04 8.42
N ASP A 64 -15.57 -1.38 8.19
CA ASP A 64 -16.67 -0.85 8.99
C ASP A 64 -16.53 -1.21 10.48
N LEU A 65 -16.15 -2.45 10.78
CA LEU A 65 -15.91 -2.90 12.15
C LEU A 65 -14.76 -2.12 12.81
N ILE A 66 -13.65 -1.90 12.09
CA ILE A 66 -12.53 -1.09 12.55
C ILE A 66 -12.96 0.35 12.83
N LEU A 67 -13.74 0.97 11.93
CA LEU A 67 -14.25 2.33 12.09
C LEU A 67 -15.14 2.45 13.33
N LEU A 68 -16.05 1.50 13.53
CA LEU A 68 -16.93 1.46 14.71
C LEU A 68 -16.14 1.27 16.01
N ALA A 69 -15.11 0.42 16.01
CA ALA A 69 -14.28 0.15 17.17
C ALA A 69 -13.34 1.32 17.52
N GLN A 70 -12.82 2.03 16.52
CA GLN A 70 -11.93 3.17 16.74
C GLN A 70 -12.70 4.43 17.15
N GLY A 71 -13.87 4.64 16.56
CA GLY A 71 -14.58 5.92 16.61
C GLY A 71 -13.90 7.02 15.79
N PRO A 72 -14.62 8.10 15.46
CA PRO A 72 -14.18 9.10 14.48
C PRO A 72 -12.89 9.84 14.90
N MET A 73 -12.74 10.19 16.18
CA MET A 73 -11.57 10.95 16.65
C MET A 73 -10.27 10.16 16.57
N ARG A 74 -10.31 8.86 16.89
CA ARG A 74 -9.13 8.00 16.76
C ARG A 74 -8.79 7.79 15.30
N TRP A 75 -9.79 7.56 14.46
CA TRP A 75 -9.60 7.40 13.02
C TRP A 75 -8.97 8.65 12.39
N LEU A 76 -9.51 9.84 12.65
CA LEU A 76 -8.97 11.11 12.13
C LEU A 76 -7.49 11.29 12.50
N ARG A 77 -7.14 11.04 13.77
CA ARG A 77 -5.75 11.14 14.23
C ARG A 77 -4.82 10.20 13.46
N ILE A 78 -5.23 8.94 13.24
CA ILE A 78 -4.43 7.97 12.47
C ILE A 78 -4.33 8.41 11.02
N PHE A 79 -5.45 8.76 10.39
CA PHE A 79 -5.52 9.15 8.99
C PHE A 79 -4.64 10.37 8.69
N PHE A 80 -4.72 11.43 9.49
CA PHE A 80 -3.91 12.64 9.27
C PHE A 80 -2.41 12.43 9.49
N CYS A 81 -2.00 11.37 10.19
CA CYS A 81 -0.60 10.99 10.34
C CYS A 81 -0.08 10.06 9.22
N SER A 82 -0.94 9.56 8.32
CA SER A 82 -0.57 8.60 7.27
C SER A 82 0.41 9.15 6.22
N HIS A 83 0.59 10.46 6.13
CA HIS A 83 1.61 11.05 5.24
C HIS A 83 3.04 10.67 5.68
N HIS A 84 3.27 10.34 6.95
CA HIS A 84 4.54 9.80 7.42
C HIS A 84 4.80 8.41 6.83
N ASP A 85 3.75 7.61 6.63
CA ASP A 85 3.82 6.30 5.99
C ASP A 85 4.27 6.46 4.54
N LEU A 86 3.65 7.39 3.80
CA LEU A 86 4.04 7.70 2.42
C LEU A 86 5.48 8.19 2.32
N GLY A 87 5.94 9.02 3.25
CA GLY A 87 7.34 9.43 3.33
C GLY A 87 8.31 8.27 3.58
N ALA A 88 7.94 7.31 4.43
CA ALA A 88 8.73 6.10 4.66
C ALA A 88 8.80 5.20 3.41
N TRP A 89 7.67 5.00 2.72
CA TRP A 89 7.64 4.29 1.44
C TRP A 89 8.50 4.96 0.38
N GLN A 90 8.37 6.28 0.22
CA GLN A 90 9.17 7.05 -0.73
C GLN A 90 10.67 6.89 -0.46
N ALA A 91 11.10 7.03 0.80
CA ALA A 91 12.50 6.85 1.17
C ALA A 91 12.98 5.42 0.87
N ALA A 92 12.22 4.41 1.27
CA ALA A 92 12.57 3.00 1.10
C ALA A 92 12.67 2.57 -0.37
N LEU A 93 11.76 3.06 -1.23
CA LEU A 93 11.79 2.81 -2.67
C LEU A 93 13.02 3.49 -3.32
N ARG A 94 13.33 4.73 -2.94
CA ARG A 94 14.48 5.47 -3.48
C ARG A 94 15.83 4.84 -3.14
N VAL A 95 15.98 4.33 -1.91
CA VAL A 95 17.25 3.74 -1.46
C VAL A 95 17.30 2.22 -1.63
N GLY A 96 16.25 1.61 -2.19
CA GLY A 96 16.23 0.21 -2.60
C GLY A 96 16.05 -0.81 -1.47
N TYR A 97 15.34 -0.48 -0.38
CA TYR A 97 15.13 -1.42 0.73
C TYR A 97 14.54 -2.76 0.32
N ILE A 98 13.56 -2.73 -0.59
CA ILE A 98 12.92 -3.92 -1.13
C ILE A 98 13.93 -4.86 -1.81
N THR A 99 14.98 -4.30 -2.43
CA THR A 99 16.04 -5.07 -3.11
C THR A 99 17.19 -5.45 -2.18
N ILE A 100 17.47 -4.62 -1.17
CA ILE A 100 18.55 -4.84 -0.20
C ILE A 100 18.23 -6.01 0.75
N VAL A 101 16.98 -6.10 1.20
CA VAL A 101 16.55 -7.22 2.04
C VAL A 101 16.49 -8.49 1.17
N PRO A 102 17.15 -9.58 1.56
CA PRO A 102 17.13 -10.82 0.78
C PRO A 102 15.82 -11.59 1.01
N LEU A 103 15.22 -12.13 -0.06
CA LEU A 103 13.93 -12.85 -0.01
C LEU A 103 13.92 -14.08 0.90
N ASN A 104 15.06 -14.73 1.11
CA ASN A 104 15.14 -16.05 1.74
C ASN A 104 15.81 -16.05 3.12
N ARG A 105 16.18 -14.89 3.66
CA ARG A 105 16.82 -14.80 4.98
C ARG A 105 16.63 -13.43 5.62
N PRO A 106 16.68 -13.34 6.95
CA PRO A 106 16.72 -12.06 7.63
C PRO A 106 18.04 -11.31 7.43
N ILE A 107 18.02 -9.99 7.59
CA ILE A 107 19.16 -9.07 7.50
C ILE A 107 19.18 -8.09 8.68
N MET A 108 20.37 -7.70 9.14
CA MET A 108 20.56 -6.74 10.23
C MET A 108 20.34 -5.30 9.75
N ILE A 109 19.85 -4.43 10.64
CA ILE A 109 19.63 -3.01 10.32
C ILE A 109 20.90 -2.28 9.88
N GLN A 110 22.07 -2.68 10.42
CA GLN A 110 23.37 -2.11 10.07
C GLN A 110 23.74 -2.41 8.61
N ASP A 111 23.41 -3.62 8.14
CA ASP A 111 23.68 -4.04 6.76
C ASP A 111 22.72 -3.32 5.80
N ILE A 112 21.44 -3.16 6.17
CA ILE A 112 20.49 -2.35 5.41
C ILE A 112 20.97 -0.90 5.31
N ALA A 113 21.38 -0.31 6.42
CA ALA A 113 21.88 1.07 6.49
C ALA A 113 23.12 1.26 5.60
N SER A 114 24.08 0.34 5.70
CA SER A 114 25.31 0.36 4.88
C SER A 114 24.98 0.23 3.38
N ALA A 115 24.15 -0.72 2.99
CA ALA A 115 23.78 -0.96 1.59
C ALA A 115 22.97 0.21 1.00
N SER A 116 22.10 0.83 1.80
CA SER A 116 21.29 1.99 1.40
C SER A 116 22.00 3.33 1.51
N ARG A 117 23.24 3.36 2.02
CA ARG A 117 24.03 4.57 2.28
C ARG A 117 23.28 5.58 3.16
N MET A 118 22.55 5.09 4.16
CA MET A 118 21.81 5.90 5.12
C MET A 118 22.28 5.59 6.54
N ASP A 119 22.15 6.56 7.45
CA ASP A 119 22.46 6.33 8.86
C ASP A 119 21.52 5.29 9.49
N VAL A 120 22.04 4.58 10.48
CA VAL A 120 21.33 3.46 11.12
C VAL A 120 20.05 3.93 11.84
N ASP A 121 20.03 5.13 12.41
CA ASP A 121 18.85 5.63 13.13
C ASP A 121 17.66 5.87 12.19
N ARG A 122 17.88 6.61 11.10
CA ARG A 122 16.86 6.83 10.08
C ARG A 122 16.42 5.53 9.44
N THR A 123 17.36 4.64 9.16
CA THR A 123 17.07 3.31 8.60
C THR A 123 16.15 2.53 9.52
N ARG A 124 16.46 2.48 10.82
CA ARG A 124 15.62 1.83 11.83
C ARG A 124 14.21 2.43 11.90
N ARG A 125 14.10 3.76 11.88
CA ARG A 125 12.79 4.44 11.96
C ARG A 125 11.91 4.13 10.76
N ILE A 126 12.48 4.15 9.56
CA ILE A 126 11.76 3.80 8.32
C ILE A 126 11.38 2.33 8.34
N MET A 127 12.30 1.42 8.68
CA MET A 127 11.99 -0.02 8.77
C MET A 127 10.91 -0.34 9.81
N LYS A 128 10.88 0.36 10.95
CA LYS A 128 9.80 0.22 11.95
C LYS A 128 8.45 0.67 11.41
N LEU A 129 8.38 1.76 10.65
CA LEU A 129 7.14 2.21 10.01
C LEU A 129 6.65 1.19 8.98
N LEU A 130 7.53 0.73 8.09
CA LEU A 130 7.19 -0.30 7.10
C LEU A 130 6.76 -1.61 7.76
N ALA A 131 7.42 -2.00 8.85
CA ALA A 131 7.04 -3.20 9.61
C ALA A 131 5.66 -3.07 10.27
N SER A 132 5.30 -1.87 10.75
CA SER A 132 3.96 -1.62 11.31
C SER A 132 2.83 -1.81 10.29
N GLN A 133 3.16 -1.71 9.00
CA GLN A 133 2.25 -1.88 7.88
C GLN A 133 2.36 -3.28 7.24
N ARG A 134 3.10 -4.19 7.86
CA ARG A 134 3.39 -5.54 7.34
C ARG A 134 4.11 -5.54 5.99
N CYS A 135 4.83 -4.49 5.63
CA CYS A 135 5.72 -4.51 4.48
C CYS A 135 6.98 -5.33 4.78
N PHE A 136 7.55 -5.22 5.97
CA PHE A 136 8.61 -6.10 6.47
C PHE A 136 8.21 -6.69 7.83
N GLN A 137 8.95 -7.69 8.30
CA GLN A 137 8.77 -8.25 9.63
C GLN A 137 10.07 -8.15 10.42
N ALA A 138 10.00 -7.64 11.66
CA ALA A 138 11.10 -7.72 12.60
C ALA A 138 11.07 -9.09 13.30
N VAL A 139 12.02 -9.98 12.98
CA VAL A 139 12.11 -11.32 13.60
C VAL A 139 12.69 -11.26 15.02
N ARG A 140 13.55 -10.26 15.25
CA ARG A 140 14.04 -9.83 16.56
C ARG A 140 14.45 -8.36 16.44
N GLU A 141 14.91 -7.77 17.54
CA GLU A 141 15.36 -6.37 17.52
C GLU A 141 16.41 -6.15 16.42
N ASP A 142 16.16 -5.12 15.60
CA ASP A 142 17.04 -4.69 14.50
C ASP A 142 17.34 -5.75 13.43
N VAL A 143 16.49 -6.77 13.30
CA VAL A 143 16.61 -7.81 12.26
C VAL A 143 15.31 -7.99 11.51
N TYR A 144 15.39 -7.84 10.19
CA TYR A 144 14.22 -7.77 9.33
C TYR A 144 14.23 -8.81 8.22
N GLU A 145 13.06 -9.28 7.82
CA GLU A 145 12.85 -10.12 6.65
C GLU A 145 11.62 -9.67 5.86
N HIS A 146 11.46 -10.21 4.66
CA HIS A 146 10.31 -9.97 3.82
C HIS A 146 9.02 -10.57 4.42
N THR A 147 7.92 -9.87 4.17
CA THR A 147 6.56 -10.44 4.26
C THR A 147 6.06 -10.75 2.86
N ALA A 148 4.84 -11.28 2.75
CA ALA A 148 4.14 -11.43 1.47
C ALA A 148 4.14 -10.13 0.64
N MET A 149 3.91 -8.98 1.30
CA MET A 149 3.80 -7.68 0.63
C MET A 149 5.12 -7.25 -0.03
N SER A 150 6.22 -7.20 0.72
CA SER A 150 7.50 -6.79 0.14
C SER A 150 8.09 -7.85 -0.79
N ALA A 151 7.78 -9.13 -0.59
CA ALA A 151 8.21 -10.20 -1.49
C ALA A 151 7.59 -10.05 -2.89
N VAL A 152 6.28 -9.79 -2.99
CA VAL A 152 5.61 -9.52 -4.26
C VAL A 152 6.21 -8.31 -4.96
N ILE A 153 6.46 -7.22 -4.21
CA ILE A 153 7.09 -6.01 -4.78
C ILE A 153 8.49 -6.33 -5.32
N ALA A 154 9.31 -7.08 -4.57
CA ALA A 154 10.67 -7.44 -4.95
C ALA A 154 10.73 -8.34 -6.21
N GLN A 155 9.72 -9.18 -6.41
CA GLN A 155 9.64 -10.12 -7.54
C GLN A 155 9.08 -9.43 -8.80
N GLU A 156 8.16 -8.47 -8.64
CA GLU A 156 7.45 -7.83 -9.74
C GLU A 156 7.95 -6.41 -10.04
N ARG A 157 8.84 -6.30 -11.04
CA ARG A 157 9.44 -5.01 -11.45
C ARG A 157 8.39 -3.96 -11.83
N ASN A 158 7.31 -4.37 -12.50
CA ASN A 158 6.24 -3.47 -12.93
C ASN A 158 5.50 -2.88 -11.72
N ILE A 159 5.28 -3.67 -10.66
CA ILE A 159 4.68 -3.21 -9.39
C ILE A 159 5.63 -2.22 -8.70
N THR A 160 6.92 -2.54 -8.61
CA THR A 160 7.92 -1.61 -8.04
C THR A 160 7.92 -0.27 -8.78
N SER A 161 7.86 -0.30 -10.12
CA SER A 161 7.80 0.91 -10.93
C SER A 161 6.53 1.72 -10.66
N ALA A 162 5.38 1.07 -10.58
CA ALA A 162 4.11 1.72 -10.26
C ALA A 162 4.12 2.37 -8.87
N LEU A 163 4.58 1.65 -7.84
CA LEU A 163 4.69 2.19 -6.49
C LEU A 163 5.67 3.36 -6.42
N THR A 164 6.78 3.28 -7.14
CA THR A 164 7.76 4.37 -7.18
C THR A 164 7.18 5.63 -7.80
N ILE A 165 6.34 5.50 -8.83
CA ILE A 165 5.67 6.66 -9.43
C ILE A 165 4.66 7.30 -8.50
N GLN A 166 3.91 6.46 -7.78
CA GLN A 166 2.98 6.94 -6.78
C GLN A 166 3.69 7.73 -5.68
N ALA A 167 4.88 7.27 -5.27
CA ALA A 167 5.65 7.89 -4.21
C ALA A 167 6.46 9.13 -4.65
N ASP A 168 7.07 9.13 -5.83
CA ASP A 168 7.96 10.22 -6.27
C ASP A 168 7.20 11.34 -6.97
N GLU A 169 6.36 11.02 -7.95
CA GLU A 169 5.69 12.03 -8.75
C GLU A 169 4.30 12.35 -8.21
N MET A 170 3.48 11.33 -7.95
CA MET A 170 2.06 11.56 -7.61
C MET A 170 1.89 12.11 -6.20
N PHE A 171 2.61 11.57 -5.21
CA PHE A 171 2.54 12.09 -3.85
C PHE A 171 2.99 13.55 -3.77
N GLU A 172 4.14 13.89 -4.35
CA GLU A 172 4.66 15.26 -4.38
C GLU A 172 3.73 16.24 -5.11
N ALA A 173 3.08 15.81 -6.19
CA ALA A 173 2.07 16.61 -6.87
C ALA A 173 0.81 16.76 -6.01
N SER A 174 0.30 15.66 -5.45
CA SER A 174 -0.97 15.63 -4.72
C SER A 174 -1.01 16.56 -3.51
N SER A 175 0.12 16.76 -2.82
CA SER A 175 0.22 17.68 -1.69
C SER A 175 -0.03 19.14 -2.09
N LEU A 176 0.03 19.47 -3.39
CA LEU A 176 -0.23 20.79 -3.93
C LEU A 176 -1.65 20.96 -4.50
N THR A 177 -2.54 19.97 -4.38
CA THR A 177 -3.89 20.00 -4.98
C THR A 177 -4.72 21.20 -4.51
N ALA A 178 -4.74 21.47 -3.20
CA ALA A 178 -5.47 22.63 -2.68
C ALA A 178 -4.89 23.95 -3.23
N ALA A 179 -3.57 24.05 -3.32
CA ALA A 179 -2.88 25.24 -3.86
C ALA A 179 -3.13 25.42 -5.36
N SER A 180 -3.17 24.34 -6.15
CA SER A 180 -3.48 24.42 -7.58
C SER A 180 -4.92 24.86 -7.82
N ILE A 181 -5.87 24.30 -7.06
CA ILE A 181 -7.29 24.69 -7.14
C ILE A 181 -7.47 26.16 -6.75
N ALA A 182 -6.84 26.62 -5.66
CA ALA A 182 -6.93 28.01 -5.22
C ALA A 182 -6.43 29.00 -6.28
N LYS A 183 -5.40 28.63 -7.07
CA LYS A 183 -4.90 29.47 -8.17
C LYS A 183 -5.87 29.57 -9.35
N LYS A 184 -6.61 28.50 -9.63
CA LYS A 184 -7.51 28.38 -10.80
C LYS A 184 -8.78 27.58 -10.43
N PRO A 185 -9.68 28.13 -9.60
CA PRO A 185 -10.79 27.38 -8.99
C PRO A 185 -11.83 26.86 -9.98
N PHE A 186 -11.90 27.44 -11.18
CA PHE A 186 -12.88 27.09 -12.21
C PHE A 186 -12.25 26.56 -13.50
N ALA A 187 -10.96 26.21 -13.50
CA ALA A 187 -10.29 25.68 -14.68
C ALA A 187 -9.75 24.28 -14.42
N SER A 188 -10.23 23.32 -15.22
CA SER A 188 -9.81 21.92 -15.16
C SER A 188 -9.04 21.56 -16.44
N HIS A 189 -7.75 21.90 -16.46
CA HIS A 189 -6.85 21.61 -17.57
C HIS A 189 -5.52 21.06 -17.06
N ALA A 190 -4.80 20.29 -17.87
CA ALA A 190 -3.51 19.70 -17.49
C ALA A 190 -2.47 20.77 -17.06
N THR A 191 -2.54 21.97 -17.65
CA THR A 191 -1.70 23.15 -17.31
C THR A 191 -2.13 23.86 -16.01
N HIS A 192 -3.24 23.45 -15.42
CA HIS A 192 -3.80 23.98 -14.17
C HIS A 192 -4.00 22.84 -13.15
N SER A 193 -3.09 21.87 -13.15
CA SER A 193 -3.09 20.72 -12.25
C SER A 193 -2.02 20.85 -11.16
N ALA A 194 -2.18 20.08 -10.09
CA ALA A 194 -1.18 19.98 -9.03
C ALA A 194 0.17 19.45 -9.55
N PHE A 195 0.12 18.54 -10.54
CA PHE A 195 1.32 18.03 -11.21
C PHE A 195 2.06 19.15 -11.95
N ASN A 196 1.35 19.95 -12.75
CA ASN A 196 1.97 21.09 -13.43
C ASN A 196 2.51 22.12 -12.45
N LEU A 197 1.79 22.37 -11.34
CA LEU A 197 2.29 23.24 -10.29
C LEU A 197 3.60 22.72 -9.64
N ARG A 198 3.74 21.40 -9.45
CA ARG A 198 4.94 20.77 -8.86
C ARG A 198 6.12 20.72 -9.83
N PHE A 199 5.86 20.41 -11.10
CA PHE A 199 6.87 20.00 -12.08
C PHE A 199 7.03 20.95 -13.27
N GLY A 200 6.21 22.01 -13.36
CA GLY A 200 6.28 23.04 -14.39
C GLY A 200 5.74 22.62 -15.77
N ALA A 201 5.30 21.38 -15.93
CA ALA A 201 4.80 20.85 -17.20
C ALA A 201 3.62 19.89 -16.98
N SER A 202 2.83 19.63 -18.03
CA SER A 202 1.82 18.56 -17.96
C SER A 202 2.49 17.19 -17.77
N PRO A 203 1.80 16.18 -17.20
CA PRO A 203 2.40 14.85 -16.96
C PRO A 203 3.12 14.27 -18.17
N TYR A 204 2.46 14.22 -19.34
CA TYR A 204 3.05 13.69 -20.57
C TYR A 204 4.31 14.45 -21.01
N GLN A 205 4.25 15.79 -21.02
CA GLN A 205 5.41 16.61 -21.40
C GLN A 205 6.58 16.40 -20.43
N TRP A 206 6.30 16.29 -19.13
CA TRP A 206 7.33 16.09 -18.12
C TRP A 206 8.00 14.72 -18.25
N PHE A 207 7.23 13.64 -18.42
CA PHE A 207 7.80 12.30 -18.62
C PHE A 207 8.61 12.19 -19.92
N MET A 208 8.17 12.84 -21.00
CA MET A 208 8.96 12.92 -22.24
C MET A 208 10.29 13.66 -22.05
N ALA A 209 10.30 14.73 -21.24
CA ALA A 209 11.50 15.49 -20.91
C ALA A 209 12.41 14.80 -19.89
N ASN A 210 11.92 13.74 -19.21
CA ASN A 210 12.66 12.98 -18.21
C ASN A 210 12.66 11.48 -18.59
N PRO A 211 13.47 11.05 -19.58
CA PRO A 211 13.36 9.72 -20.17
C PRO A 211 13.43 8.57 -19.16
N GLU A 212 14.32 8.62 -18.17
CA GLU A 212 14.41 7.61 -17.10
C GLU A 212 13.11 7.50 -16.28
N ARG A 213 12.46 8.64 -16.01
CA ARG A 213 11.15 8.69 -15.34
C ARG A 213 10.04 8.23 -16.29
N GLY A 214 10.15 8.55 -17.57
CA GLY A 214 9.22 8.13 -18.62
C GLY A 214 9.21 6.62 -18.86
N GLU A 215 10.38 5.97 -18.86
CA GLU A 215 10.49 4.50 -18.97
C GLU A 215 9.82 3.79 -17.79
N ARG A 216 10.05 4.29 -16.58
CA ARG A 216 9.37 3.81 -15.37
C ARG A 216 7.86 3.97 -15.48
N PHE A 217 7.40 5.11 -16.00
CA PHE A 217 5.98 5.35 -16.29
C PHE A 217 5.40 4.36 -17.28
N ALA A 218 6.10 4.06 -18.37
CA ALA A 218 5.68 3.02 -19.30
C ALA A 218 5.59 1.63 -18.64
N SER A 219 6.58 1.25 -17.83
CA SER A 219 6.57 -0.03 -17.07
C SER A 219 5.43 -0.10 -16.05
N ALA A 220 5.14 0.99 -15.34
CA ALA A 220 4.02 1.08 -14.41
C ALA A 220 2.66 0.95 -15.11
N MET A 221 2.50 1.57 -16.29
CA MET A 221 1.28 1.45 -17.08
C MET A 221 1.03 0.01 -17.55
N ALA A 222 2.09 -0.75 -17.88
CA ALA A 222 1.96 -2.17 -18.17
C ALA A 222 1.45 -2.98 -16.97
N ALA A 223 1.94 -2.68 -15.76
CA ALA A 223 1.43 -3.26 -14.51
C ALA A 223 -0.07 -3.00 -14.33
N PHE A 224 -0.50 -1.76 -14.57
CA PHE A 224 -1.89 -1.36 -14.40
C PHE A 224 -2.82 -2.11 -15.36
N VAL A 225 -2.44 -2.25 -16.63
CA VAL A 225 -3.22 -3.01 -17.61
C VAL A 225 -3.32 -4.49 -17.21
N GLN A 226 -2.23 -5.10 -16.75
CA GLN A 226 -2.23 -6.48 -16.25
C GLN A 226 -3.14 -6.63 -15.02
N SER A 227 -3.12 -5.67 -14.09
CA SER A 227 -3.98 -5.70 -12.90
C SER A 227 -5.47 -5.54 -13.21
N GLN A 228 -5.83 -4.86 -14.32
CA GLN A 228 -7.23 -4.74 -14.73
C GLN A 228 -7.76 -5.99 -15.43
N GLN A 229 -6.90 -6.70 -16.18
CA GLN A 229 -7.24 -7.99 -16.79
C GLN A 229 -7.48 -9.10 -15.77
N ILE A 230 -6.99 -8.93 -14.54
CA ILE A 230 -7.21 -9.82 -13.41
C ILE A 230 -8.60 -9.62 -12.78
N VAL A 231 -9.20 -8.43 -12.95
CA VAL A 231 -10.46 -8.00 -12.31
C VAL A 231 -11.63 -7.95 -13.31
N SER A 232 -11.41 -8.25 -14.59
CA SER A 232 -12.43 -8.24 -15.67
C SER A 232 -12.76 -9.64 -16.16
#